data_AF-A0A848ZBI7-F1
#
_entry.id   AF-A0A848ZBI7-F1
#
_cell.length_a   1.000
_cell.length_b   1.000
_cell.length_c   1.000
_cell.angle_alpha   90.00
_cell.angle_beta   90.00
_cell.angle_gamma   90.00
#
_symmetry.space_group_name_H-M   'P 1'
#
loop_
_entity.id
_entity.type
_entity.pdbx_description
1 polymer ?
#
loop_
_entity_poly.entity_id
_entity_poly.type
_entity_poly.pdbx_seq_one_letter_code
_entity_poly.pdbx_strand_id
1 'polypeptide(L)'
;MTKKYRVLFLGLVENEEAFKKRMSNLGVSIPMVDQMIHKAPVILKGDMTLREARQYADAVQLAGGKVNIQEHGLFEEPETMNRSLHIKLLEDFIMCPECGYKQLREKACVKCGYWF
;
A
#
# COMPACT_ATOMS: atom_id res chain seq x y z
N MET A 1 12.85 15.49 -4.74
CA MET A 1 12.77 14.06 -5.16
C MET A 1 13.29 13.19 -4.03
N THR A 2 12.41 12.44 -3.38
CA THR A 2 12.82 11.54 -2.28
C THR A 2 12.95 10.12 -2.83
N LYS A 3 14.16 9.56 -2.82
CA LYS A 3 14.41 8.19 -3.27
C LYS A 3 13.61 7.21 -2.40
N LYS A 4 12.84 6.33 -3.03
CA LYS A 4 12.16 5.22 -2.35
C LYS A 4 12.87 3.91 -2.60
N TYR A 5 12.74 3.02 -1.63
CA TYR A 5 13.44 1.76 -1.58
C TYR A 5 12.45 0.62 -1.35
N ARG A 6 12.78 -0.53 -1.93
CA ARG A 6 12.08 -1.80 -1.69
C ARG A 6 13.06 -2.83 -1.13
N VAL A 7 12.54 -3.75 -0.32
CA VAL A 7 13.31 -4.89 0.20
C VAL A 7 12.89 -6.14 -0.56
N LEU A 8 13.85 -6.72 -1.28
CA LEU A 8 13.72 -7.98 -1.99
C LEU A 8 14.31 -9.09 -1.14
N PHE A 9 13.52 -10.12 -0.86
CA PHE A 9 14.00 -11.37 -0.28
C PHE A 9 14.48 -12.29 -1.40
N LEU A 10 15.73 -12.71 -1.31
CA LEU A 10 16.38 -13.56 -2.31
C LEU A 10 16.39 -15.04 -1.92
N GLY A 11 16.13 -15.36 -0.66
CA GLY A 11 16.19 -16.71 -0.12
C GLY A 11 16.81 -16.75 1.27
N LEU A 12 17.22 -17.93 1.71
CA LEU A 12 17.83 -18.14 3.01
C LEU A 12 19.35 -18.20 2.92
N VAL A 13 20.03 -17.74 3.97
CA VAL A 13 21.48 -17.93 4.15
C VAL A 13 21.76 -19.11 5.09
N GLU A 14 20.87 -19.34 6.06
CA GLU A 14 21.02 -20.35 7.11
C GLU A 14 19.84 -21.35 7.14
N ASN A 15 19.74 -22.11 8.24
CA ASN A 15 18.72 -23.13 8.48
C ASN A 15 17.29 -22.55 8.42
N GLU A 16 16.47 -23.18 7.58
CA GLU A 16 15.06 -22.86 7.36
C GLU A 16 14.21 -22.89 8.64
N GLU A 17 14.42 -23.86 9.53
CA GLU A 17 13.65 -23.95 10.78
C GLU A 17 13.93 -22.78 11.72
N ALA A 18 15.19 -22.37 11.80
CA ALA A 18 15.61 -21.23 12.59
C ALA A 18 15.01 -19.93 12.04
N PHE A 19 15.00 -19.78 10.70
CA PHE A 19 14.38 -18.64 10.04
C PHE A 19 12.88 -18.56 10.31
N LYS A 20 12.15 -19.67 10.17
CA LYS A 20 10.71 -19.75 10.49
C LYS A 20 10.41 -19.29 11.90
N LYS A 21 11.16 -19.80 12.89
CA LYS A 21 11.00 -19.42 14.30
C LYS A 21 11.27 -17.93 14.53
N ARG A 22 12.36 -17.39 13.96
CA ARG A 22 12.71 -15.97 14.12
C ARG A 22 11.71 -15.05 13.42
N MET A 23 11.23 -15.41 12.24
CA MET A 23 10.20 -14.65 11.51
C MET A 23 8.84 -14.68 12.21
N SER A 24 8.48 -15.79 12.86
CA SER A 24 7.28 -15.84 13.70
C SER A 24 7.38 -14.98 14.96
N ASN A 25 8.56 -14.85 15.56
CA ASN A 25 8.78 -13.88 16.64
C ASN A 25 8.65 -12.41 16.16
N LEU A 26 8.88 -12.16 14.88
CA LEU A 26 8.62 -10.86 14.23
C LEU A 26 7.14 -10.67 13.84
N GLY A 27 6.27 -11.63 14.16
CA GLY A 27 4.82 -11.56 13.90
C GLY A 27 4.39 -12.08 12.53
N VAL A 28 5.27 -12.74 11.77
CA VAL A 28 4.91 -13.33 10.47
C VAL A 28 4.42 -14.76 10.65
N SER A 29 3.27 -15.09 10.06
CA SER A 29 2.70 -16.44 10.17
C SER A 29 3.59 -17.47 9.45
N ILE A 30 3.75 -18.66 10.05
CA ILE A 30 4.53 -19.76 9.46
C ILE A 30 4.13 -20.05 7.99
N PRO A 31 2.83 -20.13 7.62
CA PRO A 31 2.44 -20.36 6.23
C PRO A 31 2.90 -19.26 5.27
N MET A 32 2.94 -18.01 5.74
CA MET A 32 3.43 -16.89 4.94
C MET A 32 4.96 -16.97 4.78
N VAL A 33 5.69 -17.36 5.82
CA VAL A 33 7.13 -17.61 5.75
C VAL A 33 7.46 -18.75 4.78
N ASP A 34 6.69 -19.85 4.82
CA ASP A 34 6.82 -20.96 3.88
C ASP A 34 6.65 -20.50 2.43
N GLN A 35 5.62 -19.67 2.17
CA GLN A 35 5.41 -19.09 0.85
C GLN A 35 6.56 -18.16 0.44
N MET A 36 7.11 -17.37 1.36
CA MET A 36 8.25 -16.49 1.08
C MET A 36 9.48 -17.29 0.66
N ILE A 37 9.75 -18.43 1.32
CA ILE A 37 10.87 -19.31 0.98
C ILE A 37 10.65 -19.98 -0.37
N HIS A 38 9.48 -20.59 -0.60
CA HIS A 38 9.18 -21.31 -1.83
C HIS A 38 9.12 -20.42 -3.08
N LYS A 39 8.64 -19.18 -2.92
CA LYS A 39 8.47 -18.23 -4.03
C LYS A 39 9.67 -17.32 -4.20
N ALA A 40 10.76 -17.52 -3.43
CA ALA A 40 11.94 -16.69 -3.54
C ALA A 40 12.47 -16.68 -4.99
N PRO A 41 12.81 -15.50 -5.55
CA PRO A 41 12.84 -14.18 -4.92
C PRO A 41 11.46 -13.49 -4.81
N VAL A 42 11.16 -12.88 -3.65
CA VAL A 42 9.90 -12.13 -3.41
C VAL A 42 10.13 -10.72 -2.89
N ILE A 43 9.26 -9.78 -3.25
CA ILE A 43 9.25 -8.43 -2.67
C ILE A 43 8.56 -8.50 -1.32
N LEU A 44 9.26 -8.08 -0.24
CA LEU A 44 8.69 -8.06 1.10
C LEU A 44 7.87 -6.81 1.36
N LYS A 45 8.45 -5.65 1.01
CA LYS A 45 7.83 -4.34 1.21
C LYS A 45 8.48 -3.33 0.27
N GLY A 46 7.65 -2.48 -0.33
CA GLY A 46 8.05 -1.40 -1.22
C GLY A 46 7.80 -0.02 -0.61
N ASP A 47 8.16 1.01 -1.37
CA ASP A 47 7.82 2.42 -1.12
C ASP A 47 8.28 3.02 0.20
N MET A 48 9.41 2.55 0.72
CA MET A 48 9.98 2.97 2.00
C MET A 48 11.08 4.02 1.84
N THR A 49 11.32 4.77 2.92
CA THR A 49 12.56 5.53 3.07
C THR A 49 13.76 4.58 3.21
N LEU A 50 14.98 5.07 2.96
CA LEU A 50 16.18 4.26 3.17
C LEU A 50 16.31 3.74 4.61
N ARG A 51 15.88 4.55 5.60
CA ARG A 51 15.93 4.19 7.01
C ARG A 51 15.01 2.99 7.31
N GLU A 52 13.77 3.06 6.86
CA GLU A 52 12.80 1.96 7.04
C GLU A 52 13.22 0.71 6.27
N ALA A 53 13.70 0.86 5.04
CA ALA A 53 14.19 -0.27 4.24
C ALA A 53 15.37 -0.97 4.92
N ARG A 54 16.28 -0.21 5.57
CA ARG A 54 17.36 -0.77 6.39
C ARG A 54 16.82 -1.51 7.61
N GLN A 55 15.90 -0.92 8.37
CA GLN A 55 15.30 -1.58 9.53
C GLN A 55 14.64 -2.92 9.16
N TYR A 56 13.91 -2.95 8.04
CA TYR A 56 13.32 -4.18 7.52
C TYR A 56 14.39 -5.18 7.06
N ALA A 57 15.40 -4.73 6.32
CA ALA A 57 16.46 -5.61 5.85
C ALA A 57 17.24 -6.22 7.03
N ASP A 58 17.59 -5.42 8.03
CA ASP A 58 18.32 -5.85 9.23
C ASP A 58 17.53 -6.90 10.00
N ALA A 59 16.23 -6.69 10.20
CA ALA A 59 15.37 -7.66 10.87
C ALA A 59 15.33 -9.03 10.14
N VAL A 60 15.25 -9.01 8.81
CA VAL A 60 15.22 -10.23 8.00
C VAL A 60 16.60 -10.88 7.89
N GLN A 61 17.69 -10.11 7.88
CA GLN A 61 19.06 -10.64 7.94
C GLN A 61 19.35 -11.29 9.28
N LEU A 62 18.96 -10.67 10.40
CA LEU A 62 19.06 -11.28 11.73
C LEU A 62 18.23 -12.56 11.84
N ALA A 63 17.13 -12.65 11.11
CA ALA A 63 16.36 -13.89 11.00
C ALA A 63 17.09 -15.00 10.21
N GLY A 64 18.14 -14.70 9.45
CA GLY A 64 18.88 -15.65 8.59
C GLY A 64 18.50 -15.56 7.11
N GLY A 65 17.77 -14.52 6.71
CA GLY A 65 17.32 -14.30 5.34
C GLY A 65 18.32 -13.47 4.51
N LYS A 66 18.47 -13.83 3.24
CA LYS A 66 19.19 -13.05 2.25
C LYS A 66 18.26 -12.00 1.67
N VAL A 67 18.57 -10.73 1.90
CA VAL A 67 17.77 -9.60 1.39
C VAL A 67 18.64 -8.61 0.64
N ASN A 68 18.01 -7.91 -0.30
CA ASN A 68 18.63 -6.82 -1.05
C ASN A 68 17.70 -5.59 -1.02
N ILE A 69 18.27 -4.43 -0.69
CA ILE A 69 17.57 -3.16 -0.78
C ILE A 69 17.79 -2.63 -2.18
N GLN A 70 16.71 -2.39 -2.92
CA GLN A 70 16.77 -1.80 -4.25
C GLN A 70 16.12 -0.43 -4.24
N GLU A 71 16.73 0.51 -4.96
CA GLU A 71 16.07 1.74 -5.36
C GLU A 71 14.88 1.36 -6.25
N HIS A 72 13.68 1.78 -5.88
CA HIS A 72 12.47 1.48 -6.63
C HIS A 72 11.83 2.78 -7.10
N GLY A 73 12.23 3.19 -8.30
CA GLY A 73 11.66 4.32 -9.02
C GLY A 73 11.93 5.70 -8.43
N LEU A 74 11.72 6.71 -9.27
CA LEU A 74 11.33 8.04 -8.85
C LEU A 74 9.81 8.07 -8.96
N PHE A 75 9.12 8.21 -7.83
CA PHE A 75 7.77 8.75 -7.89
C PHE A 75 7.90 10.26 -7.68
N GLU A 76 7.21 11.03 -8.52
CA GLU A 76 6.62 12.29 -8.07
C GLU A 76 6.10 12.01 -6.66
N GLU A 77 6.35 12.92 -5.72
CA GLU A 77 5.87 12.79 -4.35
C GLU A 77 4.47 12.17 -4.40
N PRO A 78 4.03 11.35 -3.42
CA PRO A 78 2.60 11.38 -3.20
C PRO A 78 2.35 12.88 -3.02
N GLU A 79 1.79 13.55 -4.05
CA GLU A 79 0.97 14.72 -3.84
C GLU A 79 0.24 14.28 -2.61
N THR A 80 0.57 14.96 -1.50
CA THR A 80 -0.07 14.69 -0.23
C THR A 80 -1.49 14.35 -0.61
N MET A 81 -1.99 13.18 -0.25
CA MET A 81 -3.38 12.81 -0.51
C MET A 81 -4.33 13.76 0.28
N ASN A 82 -3.91 15.01 0.53
CA ASN A 82 -4.61 16.28 0.45
C ASN A 82 -4.94 16.75 -0.98
N ARG A 83 -4.85 15.92 -2.02
CA ARG A 83 -6.06 15.86 -2.85
C ARG A 83 -7.09 15.20 -1.97
N SER A 84 -7.80 16.02 -1.20
CA SER A 84 -9.19 15.75 -0.89
C SER A 84 -9.79 15.22 -2.17
N LEU A 85 -9.85 13.90 -2.31
CA LEU A 85 -10.87 13.29 -3.10
C LEU A 85 -12.12 13.77 -2.36
N HIS A 86 -12.62 14.94 -2.74
CA HIS A 86 -13.95 15.42 -2.40
C HIS A 86 -14.91 14.48 -3.12
N ILE A 87 -14.89 13.21 -2.69
CA ILE A 87 -15.93 12.26 -2.91
C ILE A 87 -17.08 12.90 -2.16
N LYS A 88 -17.93 13.60 -2.90
CA LYS A 88 -19.11 14.24 -2.35
C LYS A 88 -19.92 13.16 -1.63
N LEU A 89 -20.37 13.47 -0.42
CA LEU A 89 -21.11 12.52 0.40
C LEU A 89 -22.43 12.20 -0.31
N LEU A 90 -23.02 11.04 -0.01
CA LEU A 90 -24.32 10.67 -0.58
C LEU A 90 -25.41 11.71 -0.28
N GLU A 91 -25.28 12.45 0.82
CA GLU A 91 -26.15 13.56 1.23
C GLU A 91 -26.08 14.78 0.30
N ASP A 92 -24.99 14.93 -0.46
CA ASP A 92 -24.82 16.03 -1.42
C ASP A 92 -25.60 15.79 -2.73
N PHE A 93 -26.22 14.62 -2.89
CA PHE A 93 -27.00 14.27 -4.07
C PHE A 93 -28.50 14.39 -3.81
N ILE A 94 -29.20 15.06 -4.73
CA ILE A 94 -30.66 15.19 -4.75
C ILE A 94 -31.20 14.62 -6.07
N MET A 95 -32.37 13.98 -6.01
CA MET A 95 -33.13 13.61 -7.21
C MET A 95 -34.14 14.71 -7.52
N CYS A 96 -34.21 15.12 -8.79
CA CYS A 96 -35.23 16.06 -9.24
C CYS A 96 -36.63 15.43 -9.17
N PRO A 97 -37.61 16.07 -8.49
CA PRO A 97 -38.98 15.53 -8.39
C PRO A 97 -39.73 15.56 -9.73
N GLU A 98 -39.38 16.48 -10.64
CA GLU A 98 -40.02 16.59 -11.96
C GLU A 98 -39.48 15.56 -12.97
N CYS A 99 -38.16 15.43 -13.10
CA CYS A 99 -37.55 14.62 -14.17
C CYS A 99 -36.78 13.38 -13.70
N GLY A 100 -36.70 13.14 -12.39
CA GLY A 100 -36.00 11.98 -11.80
C GLY A 100 -34.47 12.01 -11.92
N TYR A 101 -33.88 13.09 -12.45
CA TYR A 101 -32.43 13.17 -12.62
C TYR A 101 -31.72 13.31 -11.28
N LYS A 102 -30.79 12.39 -11.00
CA LYS A 102 -29.92 12.44 -9.82
C LYS A 102 -28.73 13.35 -10.10
N GLN A 103 -28.56 14.36 -9.27
CA GLN A 103 -27.53 15.39 -9.41
C GLN A 103 -27.07 15.88 -8.04
N LEU A 104 -26.06 16.73 -8.04
CA LEU A 104 -25.62 17.41 -6.84
C LEU A 104 -26.63 18.48 -6.44
N ARG A 105 -26.80 18.70 -5.13
CA ARG A 105 -27.71 19.72 -4.60
C ARG A 105 -27.28 21.10 -5.13
N GLU A 106 -28.14 21.66 -5.96
CA GLU A 106 -28.01 22.96 -6.61
C GLU A 106 -29.36 23.69 -6.50
N LYS A 107 -29.40 24.99 -6.80
CA LYS A 107 -30.65 25.78 -6.74
C LYS A 107 -31.70 25.32 -7.76
N ALA A 108 -31.25 24.76 -8.89
CA ALA A 108 -32.13 24.27 -9.94
C ALA A 108 -31.58 22.99 -10.57
N CYS A 109 -32.46 22.19 -11.16
CA CYS A 109 -32.08 20.98 -11.86
C CYS A 109 -31.31 21.30 -13.15
N VAL A 110 -30.11 20.74 -13.28
CA VAL A 110 -29.25 20.91 -14.46
C VAL A 110 -29.85 20.31 -15.73
N LYS A 111 -30.83 19.41 -15.60
CA LYS A 111 -31.49 18.76 -16.73
C LYS A 111 -32.76 19.46 -17.18
N CYS A 112 -33.66 19.84 -16.26
CA CYS A 112 -34.97 20.40 -16.59
C CYS A 112 -35.22 21.83 -16.08
N GLY A 113 -34.31 22.43 -15.32
CA GLY A 113 -34.43 23.79 -14.81
C GLY A 113 -35.36 23.97 -13.60
N TYR A 114 -35.94 22.89 -13.07
CA TYR A 114 -36.80 22.93 -11.87
C TYR A 114 -36.05 23.48 -10.65
N TRP A 115 -36.63 24.44 -9.93
CA TRP A 115 -36.06 25.03 -8.71
C TRP A 115 -36.34 24.16 -7.47
N PHE A 116 -35.30 23.85 -6.70
CA PHE A 116 -35.35 23.01 -5.50
C PHE A 116 -35.71 23.77 -4.23
#